data_AF-K9UHU8-F1
#
_entry.id   AF-K9UHU8-F1
#
_cell.length_a   1.000
_cell.length_b   1.000
_cell.length_c   1.000
_cell.angle_alpha   90.00
_cell.angle_beta   90.00
_cell.angle_gamma   90.00
#
_symmetry.space_group_name_H-M   'P 1'
#
loop_
_entity.id
_entity.type
_entity.pdbx_description
1 polymer ?
#
loop_
_entity_poly.entity_id
_entity_poly.type
_entity_poly.pdbx_seq_one_letter_code
_entity_poly.pdbx_strand_id
1 'polypeptide(L)'
;MSDNFLEALKTFLPLIVVVVTGAIGVATYTWQENIKRQTEIVERRQKLYEDLNGALFGLILATTPAERRNIIAQIEKGWLFASDDVLAALFKYMELYDELWVQAAGNVRQLIREDKIARKNLEQSMSDLFLAMRQDLRRTKIPTNLARQYMHFYQCGMLDLN
;
A
#
# COMPACT_ATOMS: atom_id res chain seq x y z
N MET A 1 -45.25 -0.49 46.59
CA MET A 1 -44.86 -0.21 45.19
C MET A 1 -43.57 -0.92 44.76
N SER A 2 -42.94 -1.73 45.61
CA SER A 2 -41.72 -2.49 45.30
C SER A 2 -41.99 -3.82 44.59
N ASP A 3 -43.06 -4.53 44.96
CA ASP A 3 -43.22 -5.95 44.59
C ASP A 3 -43.74 -6.12 43.15
N ASN A 4 -44.71 -5.30 42.73
CA ASN A 4 -45.18 -5.27 41.34
C ASN A 4 -44.08 -4.82 40.36
N PHE A 5 -43.15 -3.96 40.81
CA PHE A 5 -42.02 -3.54 40.00
C PHE A 5 -40.98 -4.65 39.87
N LEU A 6 -40.68 -5.38 40.96
CA LEU A 6 -39.75 -6.51 40.95
C LEU A 6 -40.29 -7.70 40.14
N GLU A 7 -41.59 -7.98 40.19
CA GLU A 7 -42.23 -9.00 39.34
C GLU A 7 -42.20 -8.61 37.86
N ALA A 8 -42.63 -7.39 37.52
CA ALA A 8 -42.55 -6.90 36.15
C ALA A 8 -41.10 -6.93 35.62
N LEU A 9 -40.13 -6.54 36.44
CA LEU A 9 -38.72 -6.53 36.06
C LEU A 9 -38.18 -7.95 35.85
N LYS A 10 -38.61 -8.96 36.62
CA LYS A 10 -38.27 -10.38 36.38
C LYS A 10 -38.89 -10.93 35.08
N THR A 11 -40.11 -10.51 34.74
CA THR A 11 -40.78 -10.93 33.50
C THR A 11 -40.14 -10.30 32.26
N PHE A 12 -39.73 -9.03 32.35
CA PHE A 12 -39.08 -8.32 31.24
C PHE A 12 -37.57 -8.53 31.15
N LEU A 13 -36.90 -8.96 32.23
CA LEU A 13 -35.46 -9.25 32.25
C LEU A 13 -34.99 -10.15 31.10
N PRO A 14 -35.61 -11.33 30.85
CA PRO A 14 -35.18 -12.19 29.75
C PRO A 14 -35.39 -11.55 28.38
N LEU A 15 -36.45 -10.75 28.21
CA LEU A 15 -36.69 -10.00 26.96
C LEU A 15 -35.61 -8.93 26.73
N ILE A 16 -35.24 -8.20 27.79
CA ILE A 16 -34.18 -7.19 27.74
C ILE A 16 -32.82 -7.84 27.44
N VAL A 17 -32.52 -8.99 28.06
CA VAL A 17 -31.30 -9.75 27.79
C VAL A 17 -31.23 -10.14 26.32
N VAL A 18 -32.29 -10.70 25.74
CA VAL A 18 -32.31 -11.11 24.32
C VAL A 18 -32.11 -9.90 23.39
N VAL A 19 -32.76 -8.77 23.67
CA VAL A 19 -32.61 -7.54 22.86
C VAL A 19 -31.19 -7.00 22.95
N VAL A 20 -30.59 -6.97 24.15
CA VAL A 20 -29.22 -6.49 24.36
C VAL A 20 -28.22 -7.44 23.69
N THR A 21 -28.38 -8.76 23.82
CA THR A 21 -27.50 -9.73 23.15
C THR A 21 -27.62 -9.65 21.62
N GLY A 22 -28.84 -9.48 21.09
CA GLY A 22 -29.06 -9.25 19.66
C GLY A 22 -28.40 -7.97 19.15
N ALA A 23 -28.54 -6.87 19.88
CA ALA A 23 -27.91 -5.60 19.53
C ALA A 23 -26.37 -5.67 19.56
N ILE A 24 -25.79 -6.35 20.56
CA ILE A 24 -24.35 -6.60 20.63
C ILE A 24 -23.88 -7.47 19.46
N GLY A 25 -24.65 -8.49 19.08
CA GLY A 25 -24.35 -9.34 17.93
C GLY A 25 -24.28 -8.55 16.62
N VAL A 26 -25.26 -7.67 16.37
CA VAL A 26 -25.30 -6.81 15.17
C VAL A 26 -24.15 -5.79 15.19
N ALA A 27 -23.86 -5.18 16.34
CA ALA A 27 -22.72 -4.27 16.47
C ALA A 27 -21.38 -4.97 16.21
N THR A 28 -21.21 -6.19 16.73
CA THR A 28 -20.01 -6.99 16.52
C THR A 28 -19.87 -7.41 15.05
N TYR A 29 -20.96 -7.81 14.40
CA TYR A 29 -20.98 -8.17 12.99
C TYR A 29 -20.57 -7.00 12.09
N THR A 30 -21.19 -5.84 12.27
CA THR A 30 -20.88 -4.63 11.48
C THR A 30 -19.43 -4.17 11.71
N TRP A 31 -18.92 -4.30 12.92
CA TRP A 31 -17.51 -4.04 13.22
C TRP A 31 -16.57 -5.01 12.52
N GLN A 32 -16.85 -6.31 12.56
CA GLN A 32 -16.06 -7.34 11.87
C GLN A 32 -16.07 -7.15 10.34
N GLU A 33 -17.22 -6.81 9.77
CA GLU A 33 -17.34 -6.61 8.32
C GLU A 33 -16.58 -5.35 7.87
N ASN A 34 -16.64 -4.27 8.65
CA ASN A 34 -15.84 -3.07 8.40
C ASN A 34 -14.34 -3.34 8.50
N ILE A 35 -13.90 -4.15 9.48
CA ILE A 35 -12.50 -4.57 9.57
C ILE A 35 -12.09 -5.38 8.33
N LYS A 36 -12.90 -6.37 7.91
CA LYS A 36 -12.61 -7.18 6.71
C LYS A 36 -12.48 -6.32 5.45
N ARG A 37 -13.38 -5.37 5.25
CA ARG A 37 -13.32 -4.44 4.10
C ARG A 37 -12.05 -3.58 4.14
N GLN A 38 -11.66 -3.09 5.32
CA GLN A 38 -10.42 -2.33 5.46
C GLN A 38 -9.17 -3.18 5.22
N THR A 39 -9.13 -4.42 5.70
CA THR A 39 -8.01 -5.33 5.46
C THR A 39 -7.87 -5.67 3.98
N GLU A 40 -8.98 -5.94 3.28
CA GLU A 40 -8.95 -6.19 1.83
C GLU A 40 -8.45 -5.00 1.02
N ILE A 41 -8.83 -3.77 1.39
CA ILE A 41 -8.35 -2.55 0.72
C ILE A 41 -6.83 -2.38 0.92
N VAL A 42 -6.35 -2.64 2.14
CA VAL A 42 -4.92 -2.58 2.47
C VAL A 42 -4.14 -3.64 1.70
N GLU A 43 -4.59 -4.88 1.69
CA GLU A 43 -3.95 -5.98 0.96
C GLU A 43 -3.88 -5.68 -0.55
N ARG A 44 -4.96 -5.17 -1.14
CA ARG A 44 -4.97 -4.76 -2.55
C ARG A 44 -3.97 -3.63 -2.82
N ARG A 45 -3.90 -2.61 -1.97
CA ARG A 45 -2.92 -1.51 -2.10
C ARG A 45 -1.49 -2.01 -1.99
N GLN A 46 -1.23 -2.89 -1.03
CA GLN A 46 0.11 -3.45 -0.87
C GLN A 46 0.54 -4.25 -2.09
N LYS A 47 -0.34 -5.12 -2.61
CA LYS A 47 -0.07 -5.88 -3.84
C LYS A 47 0.24 -4.95 -5.02
N LEU A 48 -0.53 -3.87 -5.17
CA LEU A 48 -0.28 -2.87 -6.21
C LEU A 48 1.09 -2.20 -6.06
N TYR A 49 1.54 -1.93 -4.83
CA TYR A 49 2.87 -1.36 -4.57
C TYR A 49 4.00 -2.38 -4.80
N GLU A 50 3.78 -3.66 -4.52
CA GLU A 50 4.71 -4.74 -4.87
C GLU A 50 4.85 -4.89 -6.39
N ASP A 51 3.73 -4.88 -7.11
CA ASP A 51 3.71 -4.92 -8.58
C ASP A 51 4.39 -3.67 -9.17
N LEU A 52 4.14 -2.48 -8.60
CA LEU A 52 4.81 -1.24 -8.99
C LEU A 52 6.32 -1.32 -8.80
N ASN A 53 6.80 -1.83 -7.66
CA ASN A 53 8.23 -2.02 -7.43
C ASN A 53 8.86 -2.91 -8.50
N GLY A 54 8.22 -4.04 -8.81
CA GLY A 54 8.67 -4.94 -9.88
C GLY A 54 8.76 -4.22 -11.22
N ALA A 55 7.76 -3.42 -11.56
CA ALA A 55 7.74 -2.63 -12.79
C ALA A 55 8.85 -1.57 -12.84
N LEU A 56 9.12 -0.86 -11.74
CA LEU A 56 10.20 0.14 -11.65
C LEU A 56 11.58 -0.48 -11.87
N PHE A 57 11.86 -1.64 -11.25
CA PHE A 57 13.10 -2.38 -11.52
C PHE A 57 13.17 -2.88 -12.97
N GLY A 58 12.04 -3.35 -13.52
CA GLY A 58 11.92 -3.72 -14.92
C GLY A 58 12.25 -2.55 -15.86
N LEU A 59 11.82 -1.34 -15.51
CA LEU A 59 12.08 -0.12 -16.28
C LEU A 59 13.59 0.16 -16.42
N ILE A 60 14.36 -0.02 -15.34
CA ILE A 60 15.83 0.14 -15.35
C ILE A 60 16.51 -0.90 -16.26
N LEU A 61 15.91 -2.09 -16.38
CA LEU A 61 16.43 -3.20 -17.18
C LEU A 61 15.95 -3.18 -18.63
N ALA A 62 14.95 -2.37 -18.96
CA ALA A 62 14.43 -2.26 -20.31
C ALA A 62 15.52 -1.81 -21.28
N THR A 63 15.62 -2.49 -22.42
CA THR A 63 16.62 -2.17 -23.47
C THR A 63 15.96 -1.73 -24.77
N THR A 64 14.66 -2.01 -24.93
CA THR A 64 13.90 -1.64 -26.12
C THR A 64 12.78 -0.65 -25.81
N PRO A 65 12.41 0.23 -26.77
CA PRO A 65 11.26 1.11 -26.61
C PRO A 65 9.93 0.37 -26.44
N ALA A 66 9.81 -0.86 -26.96
CA ALA A 66 8.61 -1.68 -26.84
C ALA A 66 8.46 -2.23 -25.41
N GLU A 67 9.53 -2.75 -24.82
CA GLU A 67 9.58 -3.17 -23.42
C GLU A 67 9.27 -2.00 -22.49
N ARG A 68 9.90 -0.84 -22.71
CA ARG A 68 9.64 0.39 -21.95
C ARG A 68 8.14 0.72 -21.95
N ARG A 69 7.50 0.78 -23.12
CA ARG A 69 6.06 1.09 -23.23
C ARG A 69 5.18 0.08 -22.50
N ASN A 70 5.49 -1.21 -22.62
CA ASN A 70 4.72 -2.25 -21.94
C ASN A 70 4.80 -2.10 -20.41
N ILE A 71 5.97 -1.77 -19.88
CA ILE A 71 6.19 -1.58 -18.44
C ILE A 71 5.52 -0.29 -17.96
N ILE A 72 5.59 0.81 -18.73
CA ILE A 72 4.87 2.05 -18.41
C ILE A 72 3.36 1.79 -18.36
N ALA A 73 2.80 1.03 -19.31
CA ALA A 73 1.39 0.66 -19.28
C ALA A 73 1.00 -0.21 -18.06
N GLN A 74 1.95 -0.94 -17.46
CA GLN A 74 1.73 -1.65 -16.20
C GLN A 74 1.73 -0.69 -15.01
N ILE A 75 2.66 0.28 -15.00
CA ILE A 75 2.75 1.33 -13.98
C ILE A 75 1.46 2.17 -13.97
N GLU A 76 0.95 2.55 -15.14
CA GLU A 76 -0.29 3.35 -15.30
C GLU A 76 -1.53 2.65 -14.71
N LYS A 77 -1.61 1.33 -14.77
CA LYS A 77 -2.73 0.58 -14.17
C LYS A 77 -2.76 0.69 -12.64
N GLY A 78 -1.62 0.96 -12.01
CA GLY A 78 -1.50 1.20 -10.57
C GLY A 78 -1.96 2.59 -10.13
N TRP A 79 -2.11 3.55 -11.06
CA TRP A 79 -2.34 4.97 -10.74
C TRP A 79 -3.69 5.25 -10.08
N LEU A 80 -4.73 4.47 -10.38
CA LEU A 80 -6.09 4.69 -9.85
C LEU A 80 -6.20 4.49 -8.33
N PHE A 81 -5.22 3.87 -7.70
CA PHE A 81 -5.28 3.47 -6.28
C PHE A 81 -4.20 4.13 -5.41
N ALA A 82 -3.28 4.87 -6.01
CA ALA A 82 -2.20 5.58 -5.33
C ALA A 82 -2.72 6.90 -4.72
N SER A 83 -2.11 7.34 -3.61
CA SER A 83 -2.35 8.69 -3.10
C SER A 83 -1.60 9.74 -3.90
N ASP A 84 -2.03 11.00 -3.78
CA ASP A 84 -1.41 12.15 -4.45
C ASP A 84 0.10 12.25 -4.18
N ASP A 85 0.54 11.93 -2.96
CA ASP A 85 1.95 11.92 -2.57
C ASP A 85 2.75 10.85 -3.34
N VAL A 86 2.17 9.66 -3.53
CA VAL A 86 2.78 8.57 -4.30
C VAL A 86 2.81 8.92 -5.79
N LEU A 87 1.73 9.50 -6.31
CA LEU A 87 1.66 9.95 -7.71
C LEU A 87 2.70 11.04 -8.00
N ALA A 88 2.84 12.03 -7.11
CA ALA A 88 3.84 13.09 -7.26
C ALA A 88 5.27 12.52 -7.27
N ALA A 89 5.58 11.60 -6.35
CA ALA A 89 6.89 10.94 -6.32
C ALA A 89 7.13 10.07 -7.56
N LEU A 90 6.10 9.39 -8.05
CA LEU A 90 6.17 8.55 -9.24
C LEU A 90 6.38 9.39 -10.51
N PHE A 91 5.69 10.53 -10.66
CA PHE A 91 5.90 11.43 -11.78
C PHE A 91 7.32 11.99 -11.80
N LYS A 92 7.84 12.40 -10.64
CA LYS A 92 9.24 12.85 -10.51
C LYS A 92 10.23 11.76 -10.91
N TYR A 93 9.98 10.51 -10.52
CA TYR A 93 10.78 9.37 -10.94
C TYR A 93 10.72 9.14 -12.46
N MET A 94 9.53 9.19 -13.04
CA MET A 94 9.31 8.98 -14.47
C MET A 94 9.97 10.06 -15.32
N GLU A 95 9.89 11.33 -14.89
CA GLU A 95 10.55 12.45 -15.54
C GLU A 95 12.08 12.27 -15.54
N LEU A 96 12.66 11.97 -14.37
CA LEU A 96 14.09 11.68 -14.26
C LEU A 96 14.49 10.48 -15.12
N TYR A 97 13.70 9.40 -15.13
CA TYR A 97 13.99 8.22 -15.95
C TYR A 97 13.97 8.57 -17.44
N ASP A 98 13.04 9.40 -17.89
CA ASP A 98 12.94 9.79 -19.30
C ASP A 98 14.14 10.64 -19.74
N GLU A 99 14.63 11.55 -18.89
CA GLU A 99 15.88 12.28 -19.13
C GLU A 99 17.08 11.32 -19.28
N LEU A 100 17.20 10.36 -18.35
CA LEU A 100 18.26 9.36 -18.36
C LEU A 100 18.14 8.42 -19.58
N TRP A 101 16.93 8.08 -20.01
CA TRP A 101 16.68 7.25 -21.18
C TRP A 101 17.18 7.91 -22.46
N VAL A 102 16.92 9.22 -22.62
CA VAL A 102 17.39 10.01 -23.76
C VAL A 102 18.91 10.15 -23.73
N GLN A 103 19.50 10.47 -22.57
CA GLN A 103 20.96 10.55 -22.42
C GLN A 103 21.65 9.21 -22.71
N ALA A 104 21.06 8.10 -22.28
CA ALA A 104 21.63 6.77 -22.44
C ALA A 104 21.35 6.12 -23.80
N ALA A 105 20.68 6.83 -24.72
CA ALA A 105 20.19 6.28 -25.99
C ALA A 105 19.44 4.94 -25.83
N GLY A 106 18.70 4.78 -24.72
CA GLY A 106 17.94 3.58 -24.38
C GLY A 106 18.65 2.52 -23.52
N ASN A 107 19.90 2.74 -23.09
CA ASN A 107 20.61 1.82 -22.18
C ASN A 107 20.87 2.45 -20.80
N VAL A 108 19.78 2.73 -20.07
CA VAL A 108 19.83 3.38 -18.75
C VAL A 108 20.70 2.60 -17.76
N ARG A 109 20.71 1.26 -17.84
CA ARG A 109 21.56 0.40 -16.99
C ARG A 109 23.05 0.71 -17.14
N GLN A 110 23.51 0.93 -18.36
CA GLN A 110 24.91 1.26 -18.62
C GLN A 110 25.24 2.66 -18.09
N LEU A 111 24.35 3.64 -18.34
CA LEU A 111 24.50 5.00 -17.84
C LEU A 111 24.62 5.04 -16.30
N ILE A 112 23.78 4.30 -15.58
CA ILE A 112 23.82 4.21 -14.11
C ILE A 112 25.14 3.58 -13.59
N ARG A 113 25.77 2.70 -14.38
CA ARG A 113 27.06 2.08 -14.00
C ARG A 113 28.23 3.05 -14.18
N GLU A 114 28.16 3.89 -15.21
CA GLU A 114 29.23 4.79 -15.60
C GLU A 114 29.14 6.14 -14.87
N ASP A 115 27.94 6.69 -14.73
CA ASP A 115 27.68 7.97 -14.07
C ASP A 115 27.13 7.80 -12.65
N LYS A 116 27.98 8.17 -11.68
CA LYS A 116 27.64 8.17 -10.25
C LYS A 116 26.55 9.19 -9.90
N ILE A 117 26.43 10.29 -10.64
CA ILE A 117 25.44 11.34 -10.38
C ILE A 117 24.07 10.84 -10.83
N ALA A 118 23.95 10.36 -12.07
CA ALA A 118 22.74 9.70 -12.57
C ALA A 118 22.26 8.59 -11.63
N ARG A 119 23.19 7.73 -11.18
CA ARG A 119 22.88 6.68 -10.20
C ARG A 119 22.31 7.23 -8.90
N LYS A 120 22.97 8.21 -8.29
CA LYS A 120 22.54 8.80 -7.02
C LYS A 120 21.18 9.49 -7.15
N ASN A 121 20.94 10.20 -8.25
CA ASN A 121 19.66 10.86 -8.50
C ASN A 121 18.52 9.84 -8.64
N LEU A 122 18.76 8.76 -9.37
CA LEU A 122 17.79 7.68 -9.54
C LEU A 122 17.53 6.96 -8.22
N GLU A 123 18.58 6.60 -7.47
CA GLU A 123 18.46 5.99 -6.14
C GLU A 123 17.68 6.89 -5.17
N GLN A 124 17.94 8.20 -5.18
CA GLN A 124 17.18 9.17 -4.38
C GLN A 124 15.71 9.21 -4.79
N SER A 125 15.41 9.27 -6.09
CA SER A 125 14.03 9.31 -6.56
C SER A 125 13.26 8.02 -6.26
N MET A 126 13.93 6.86 -6.32
CA MET A 126 13.34 5.59 -5.87
C MET A 126 13.09 5.59 -4.37
N SER A 127 14.02 6.12 -3.58
CA SER A 127 13.87 6.25 -2.13
C SER A 127 12.68 7.15 -1.77
N ASP A 128 12.55 8.31 -2.43
CA ASP A 128 11.42 9.23 -2.25
C ASP A 128 10.08 8.51 -2.53
N LEU A 129 10.01 7.71 -3.61
CA LEU A 129 8.83 6.94 -3.98
C LEU A 129 8.51 5.82 -2.97
N PHE A 130 9.52 5.07 -2.51
CA PHE A 130 9.34 4.06 -1.47
C PHE A 130 8.87 4.67 -0.15
N LEU A 131 9.38 5.86 0.21
CA LEU A 131 8.94 6.60 1.39
C LEU A 131 7.49 7.05 1.24
N ALA A 132 7.09 7.57 0.08
CA ALA A 132 5.70 7.94 -0.19
C ALA A 132 4.75 6.75 -0.07
N MET A 133 5.08 5.60 -0.67
CA MET A 133 4.29 4.38 -0.56
C MET A 133 4.19 3.89 0.89
N ARG A 134 5.30 3.96 1.64
CA ARG A 134 5.30 3.60 3.06
C ARG A 134 4.45 4.53 3.91
N GLN A 135 4.46 5.82 3.62
CA GLN A 135 3.62 6.79 4.30
C GLN A 135 2.13 6.54 3.98
N ASP A 136 1.79 6.25 2.73
CA ASP A 136 0.44 5.89 2.32
C ASP A 136 -0.07 4.65 3.07
N LEU A 137 0.73 3.59 3.10
CA LEU A 137 0.41 2.36 3.84
C LEU A 137 0.28 2.57 5.35
N ARG A 138 1.01 3.53 5.93
CA ARG A 138 0.90 3.88 7.36
C ARG A 138 -0.34 4.73 7.66
N ARG A 139 -0.80 5.55 6.72
CA ARG A 139 -2.01 6.37 6.85
C ARG A 139 -3.26 5.51 6.82
N THR A 140 -3.26 4.42 6.03
CA THR A 140 -4.21 3.34 6.24
C THR A 140 -3.92 2.69 7.59
N LYS A 141 -4.83 2.76 8.57
CA LYS A 141 -4.63 2.16 9.90
C LYS A 141 -4.56 0.63 9.80
N ILE A 142 -3.39 0.07 9.51
CA ILE A 142 -3.18 -1.37 9.44
C ILE A 142 -3.07 -1.92 10.88
N PRO A 143 -3.82 -2.97 11.24
CA PRO A 143 -3.61 -3.70 12.50
C PRO A 143 -2.17 -4.24 12.58
N THR A 144 -1.51 -4.07 13.71
CA THR A 144 -0.08 -4.34 13.94
C THR A 144 0.36 -5.76 13.58
N ASN A 145 -0.58 -6.70 13.64
CA ASN A 145 -0.48 -8.11 13.31
C ASN A 145 -0.39 -8.36 11.80
N LEU A 146 -1.20 -7.66 10.99
CA LEU A 146 -1.13 -7.71 9.52
C LEU A 146 0.13 -7.01 9.00
N ALA A 147 0.52 -5.90 9.63
CA ALA A 147 1.76 -5.21 9.27
C ALA A 147 3.00 -6.10 9.41
N ARG A 148 3.07 -6.96 10.45
CA ARG A 148 4.19 -7.92 10.63
C ARG A 148 4.18 -9.07 9.65
N GLN A 149 2.99 -9.58 9.31
CA GLN A 149 2.86 -10.78 8.48
C GLN A 149 3.02 -10.46 7.00
N TYR A 150 2.69 -9.25 6.57
CA TYR A 150 2.63 -8.90 5.16
C TYR A 150 3.63 -7.83 4.73
N MET A 151 4.16 -6.95 5.60
CA MET A 151 5.21 -6.00 5.17
C MET A 151 6.58 -6.70 4.95
N HIS A 152 6.68 -7.61 3.98
CA HIS A 152 7.94 -8.16 3.50
C HIS A 152 8.82 -7.13 2.78
N PHE A 153 8.35 -5.89 2.63
CA PHE A 153 9.16 -4.73 2.20
C PHE A 153 10.43 -4.56 3.04
N TYR A 154 10.44 -5.02 4.31
CA TYR A 154 11.63 -5.02 5.18
C TYR A 154 12.71 -6.03 4.76
N GLN A 155 12.43 -6.97 3.85
CA GLN A 155 13.38 -7.99 3.37
C GLN A 155 13.95 -7.69 1.99
N CYS A 156 13.54 -6.59 1.33
CA CYS A 156 14.25 -6.07 0.17
C CYS A 156 15.55 -5.42 0.67
N GLY A 157 16.61 -6.24 0.77
CA GLY A 157 17.92 -5.93 1.36
C GLY A 157 18.70 -4.80 0.69
N MET A 158 18.23 -3.56 0.83
CA MET A 158 19.02 -2.35 0.54
C MET A 158 19.73 -1.79 1.78
N LEU A 159 19.56 -2.41 2.95
CA LEU A 159 20.29 -2.08 4.18
C LEU A 159 20.69 -3.35 4.94
N ASP A 160 21.43 -4.25 4.29
CA ASP A 160 22.39 -5.06 5.05
C ASP A 160 23.63 -4.17 5.28
N LEU A 161 23.61 -3.46 6.41
CA LEU A 161 24.84 -2.97 7.04
C LEU A 161 25.48 -4.17 7.74
N ASN A 162 26.26 -4.95 7.00
CA ASN A 162 27.36 -5.77 7.49
C ASN A 162 28.41 -5.92 6.39
#